data_AF-A0A8B5WQR6-F1
#
_entry.id   AF-A0A8B5WQR6-F1
#
_cell.length_a   1.000
_cell.length_b   1.000
_cell.length_c   1.000
_cell.angle_alpha   90.00
_cell.angle_beta   90.00
_cell.angle_gamma   90.00
#
_symmetry.space_group_name_H-M   'P 1'
#
loop_
_entity.id
_entity.type
_entity.pdbx_description
1 polymer ?
#
loop_
_entity_poly.entity_id
_entity_poly.type
_entity_poly.pdbx_seq_one_letter_code
_entity_poly.pdbx_strand_id
1 'polypeptide(L)'
;MEGITVTESRVSHRIALHKEYWKRRPVAYPPTSFRCGDFFIARHFSAALPLLVPGKRITTEMLDVDAFLGDYERMFNEFEDVGQSAFWTAEPYTGVPWTEAILGCEVHAGGAGFTAEPWMESLDQIDELRFDPDNRWVKKYWERQNTVTSSSHVFALPPPPVHGSVANPELSLDLVAGLPAGIQQFNCLFPGLSLE
;
A
#
# COMPACT_ATOMS: atom_id res chain seq x y z
N MET A 1 -5.64 13.36 32.83
CA MET A 1 -5.26 11.93 32.75
C MET A 1 -6.10 11.37 31.61
N GLU A 2 -5.62 11.59 30.38
CA GLU A 2 -6.34 11.32 29.15
C GLU A 2 -6.46 9.80 28.94
N GLY A 3 -7.65 9.36 28.58
CA GLY A 3 -7.97 7.95 28.47
C GLY A 3 -7.30 7.34 27.25
N ILE A 4 -6.30 6.49 27.48
CA ILE A 4 -5.84 5.52 26.49
C ILE A 4 -7.07 4.68 26.12
N THR A 5 -7.54 4.81 24.89
CA THR A 5 -8.69 4.05 24.42
C THR A 5 -8.30 2.58 24.28
N VAL A 6 -9.21 1.66 24.58
CA VAL A 6 -8.95 0.20 24.57
C VAL A 6 -8.38 -0.26 23.21
N THR A 7 -8.72 0.40 22.11
CA THR A 7 -8.21 0.14 20.76
C THR A 7 -6.71 0.44 20.59
N GLU A 8 -6.21 1.54 21.15
CA GLU A 8 -4.79 1.94 21.07
C GLU A 8 -3.89 0.93 21.80
N SER A 9 -4.36 0.41 22.93
CA SER A 9 -3.66 -0.65 23.68
C SER A 9 -3.62 -1.99 22.95
N ARG A 10 -4.66 -2.31 22.16
CA ARG A 10 -4.71 -3.52 21.32
C ARG A 10 -3.76 -3.45 20.14
N VAL A 11 -3.78 -2.35 19.39
CA VAL A 11 -2.89 -2.17 18.24
C VAL A 11 -1.43 -2.18 18.67
N SER A 12 -1.09 -1.47 19.75
CA SER A 12 0.26 -1.45 20.32
C SER A 12 0.75 -2.85 20.71
N HIS A 13 -0.13 -3.67 21.29
CA HIS A 13 0.17 -5.07 21.61
C HIS A 13 0.46 -5.91 20.36
N ARG A 14 -0.36 -5.77 19.31
CA ARG A 14 -0.16 -6.48 18.03
C ARG A 14 1.15 -6.06 17.34
N ILE A 15 1.48 -4.77 17.37
CA ILE A 15 2.77 -4.26 16.86
C ILE A 15 3.94 -4.87 17.65
N ALA A 16 3.85 -4.93 18.98
CA ALA A 16 4.89 -5.53 19.81
C ALA A 16 5.07 -7.03 19.51
N LEU A 17 3.98 -7.78 19.41
CA LEU A 17 4.01 -9.19 19.03
C LEU A 17 4.67 -9.39 17.65
N HIS A 18 4.30 -8.58 16.66
CA HIS A 18 4.89 -8.61 15.33
C HIS A 18 6.40 -8.35 15.35
N LYS A 19 6.85 -7.34 16.12
CA LYS A 19 8.28 -7.04 16.30
C LYS A 19 9.06 -8.21 16.89
N GLU A 20 8.54 -8.83 17.95
CA GLU A 20 9.24 -9.95 18.60
C GLU A 20 9.28 -11.19 17.70
N TYR A 21 8.19 -11.46 16.96
CA TYR A 21 8.13 -12.53 15.98
C TYR A 21 9.19 -12.38 14.87
N TRP A 22 9.31 -11.19 14.26
CA TRP A 22 10.32 -10.94 13.22
C TRP A 22 11.75 -10.98 13.72
N LYS A 23 11.98 -10.64 15.00
CA LYS A 23 13.28 -10.83 15.67
C LYS A 23 13.57 -12.30 16.01
N ARG A 24 12.69 -13.23 15.63
CA ARG A 24 12.77 -14.68 15.93
C ARG A 24 12.86 -14.96 17.43
N ARG A 25 12.30 -14.07 18.25
CA ARG A 25 12.23 -14.29 19.70
C ARG A 25 11.05 -15.21 20.04
N PRO A 26 11.10 -15.96 21.15
CA PRO A 26 9.98 -16.79 21.56
C PRO A 26 8.71 -15.96 21.76
N VAL A 27 7.62 -16.36 21.11
CA VAL A 27 6.28 -15.79 21.27
C VAL A 27 5.29 -16.92 21.56
N ALA A 28 4.20 -16.63 22.27
CA ALA A 28 3.22 -17.64 22.65
C ALA A 28 2.47 -18.23 21.44
N TYR A 29 2.31 -17.44 20.38
CA TYR A 29 1.67 -17.82 19.13
C TYR A 29 2.16 -16.90 18.00
N PRO A 30 2.16 -17.36 16.74
CA PRO A 30 2.54 -16.52 15.61
C PRO A 30 1.48 -15.44 15.32
N PRO A 31 1.88 -14.22 14.87
CA PRO A 31 0.95 -13.27 14.29
C PRO A 31 0.20 -13.90 13.11
N THR A 32 -1.12 -13.81 13.11
CA THR A 32 -2.00 -14.38 12.07
C THR A 32 -2.92 -13.28 11.57
N SER A 33 -3.03 -13.15 10.24
CA SER A 33 -3.95 -12.24 9.57
C SER A 33 -4.90 -13.00 8.65
N PHE A 34 -6.07 -12.43 8.39
CA PHE A 34 -7.04 -12.98 7.45
C PHE A 34 -7.36 -11.94 6.38
N ARG A 35 -7.61 -12.39 5.15
CA ARG A 35 -8.20 -11.56 4.11
C ARG A 35 -9.70 -11.76 4.17
N CYS A 36 -10.43 -10.67 4.39
CA CYS A 36 -11.89 -10.68 4.49
C CYS A 36 -12.49 -10.16 3.18
N GLY A 37 -13.62 -10.74 2.74
CA GLY A 37 -14.36 -10.30 1.56
C GLY A 37 -14.00 -11.02 0.25
N ASP A 38 -14.09 -10.30 -0.88
CA ASP A 38 -13.82 -10.79 -2.24
C ASP A 38 -12.36 -11.28 -2.42
N PHE A 39 -12.18 -12.22 -3.34
CA PHE A 39 -10.86 -12.70 -3.77
C PHE A 39 -10.06 -11.59 -4.48
N PHE A 40 -10.74 -10.75 -5.27
CA PHE A 40 -10.15 -9.70 -6.07
C PHE A 40 -10.02 -8.39 -5.29
N ILE A 41 -8.78 -7.95 -5.07
CA ILE A 41 -8.50 -6.82 -4.18
C ILE A 41 -9.23 -5.55 -4.61
N ALA A 42 -9.27 -5.31 -5.92
CA ALA A 42 -9.87 -4.12 -6.50
C ALA A 42 -11.37 -3.97 -6.19
N ARG A 43 -12.06 -5.08 -5.90
CA ARG A 43 -13.49 -5.08 -5.61
C ARG A 43 -13.83 -4.77 -4.15
N HIS A 44 -12.85 -4.75 -3.25
CA HIS A 44 -13.07 -4.31 -1.86
C HIS A 44 -13.28 -2.80 -1.74
N PHE A 45 -12.92 -2.04 -2.76
CA PHE A 45 -12.97 -0.58 -2.73
C PHE A 45 -14.18 -0.12 -3.55
N SER A 46 -15.22 0.31 -2.85
CA SER A 46 -16.43 0.87 -3.44
C SER A 46 -16.10 2.03 -4.39
N ALA A 47 -15.11 2.84 -4.03
CA ALA A 47 -14.63 3.96 -4.85
C ALA A 47 -14.02 3.52 -6.21
N ALA A 48 -13.49 2.30 -6.29
CA ALA A 48 -12.88 1.77 -7.50
C ALA A 48 -13.86 1.00 -8.40
N LEU A 49 -14.99 0.53 -7.87
CA LEU A 49 -15.96 -0.27 -8.64
C LEU A 49 -16.41 0.40 -9.96
N PRO A 50 -16.69 1.72 -10.02
CA PRO A 50 -17.06 2.38 -11.28
C PRO A 50 -15.92 2.43 -12.33
N LEU A 51 -14.68 2.19 -11.90
CA LEU A 51 -13.50 2.17 -12.76
C LEU A 51 -13.22 0.79 -13.35
N LEU A 52 -13.79 -0.29 -12.80
CA LEU A 52 -13.60 -1.69 -13.24
C LEU A 52 -14.40 -2.03 -14.50
N VAL A 53 -14.23 -1.21 -15.54
CA VAL A 53 -14.85 -1.39 -16.85
C VAL A 53 -13.82 -2.04 -17.80
N PRO A 54 -14.04 -3.26 -18.31
CA PRO A 54 -13.09 -3.94 -19.18
C PRO A 54 -12.60 -3.07 -20.35
N GLY A 55 -11.28 -2.97 -20.51
CA GLY A 55 -10.62 -2.21 -21.57
C GLY A 55 -10.54 -0.70 -21.32
N LYS A 56 -11.10 -0.18 -20.23
CA LYS A 56 -11.02 1.24 -19.90
C LYS A 56 -9.60 1.61 -19.48
N ARG A 57 -8.96 2.51 -20.23
CA ARG A 57 -7.70 3.13 -19.82
C ARG A 57 -7.92 3.97 -18.56
N ILE A 58 -7.09 3.75 -17.56
CA ILE A 58 -7.10 4.45 -16.28
C ILE A 58 -6.01 5.50 -16.27
N THR A 59 -6.38 6.70 -15.80
CA THR A 59 -5.44 7.80 -15.58
C THR A 59 -5.46 8.23 -14.12
N THR A 60 -4.43 8.95 -13.70
CA THR A 60 -4.29 9.43 -12.32
C THR A 60 -5.43 10.34 -11.89
N GLU A 61 -6.02 11.10 -12.81
CA GLU A 61 -7.13 12.02 -12.57
C GLU A 61 -8.45 11.28 -12.28
N MET A 62 -8.56 10.01 -12.69
CA MET A 62 -9.74 9.18 -12.38
C MET A 62 -9.73 8.65 -10.94
N LEU A 63 -8.59 8.75 -10.25
CA LEU A 63 -8.43 8.25 -8.88
C LEU A 63 -8.71 9.37 -7.87
N ASP A 64 -9.97 9.44 -7.41
CA ASP A 64 -10.37 10.35 -6.34
C ASP A 64 -9.82 9.89 -4.99
N VAL A 65 -8.70 10.51 -4.59
CA VAL A 65 -8.32 10.80 -3.20
C VAL A 65 -9.23 10.24 -2.10
N ASP A 66 -10.20 11.07 -1.79
CA ASP A 66 -10.91 11.04 -0.54
C ASP A 66 -12.03 10.00 -0.56
N ALA A 67 -12.47 9.62 -1.77
CA ALA A 67 -13.49 8.58 -1.96
C ALA A 67 -13.11 7.22 -1.35
N PHE A 68 -11.81 6.92 -1.18
CA PHE A 68 -11.35 5.63 -0.63
C PHE A 68 -11.26 5.63 0.89
N LEU A 69 -11.35 6.79 1.57
CA LEU A 69 -11.22 6.86 3.03
C LEU A 69 -12.30 6.07 3.76
N GLY A 70 -13.55 6.15 3.27
CA GLY A 70 -14.65 5.37 3.81
C GLY A 70 -14.46 3.85 3.63
N ASP A 71 -13.84 3.42 2.54
CA ASP A 71 -13.51 2.00 2.33
C ASP A 71 -12.44 1.54 3.33
N TYR A 72 -11.40 2.36 3.58
CA TYR A 72 -10.35 2.05 4.56
C TYR A 72 -10.90 1.94 5.98
N GLU A 73 -11.76 2.87 6.42
CA GLU A 73 -12.38 2.82 7.75
C GLU A 73 -13.27 1.59 7.90
N ARG A 74 -14.08 1.27 6.90
CA ARG A 74 -14.90 0.06 6.90
C ARG A 74 -14.03 -1.19 7.00
N MET A 75 -13.01 -1.30 6.15
CA MET A 75 -12.10 -2.45 6.15
C MET A 75 -11.36 -2.57 7.48
N PHE A 76 -10.87 -1.48 8.07
CA PHE A 76 -10.27 -1.50 9.40
C PHE A 76 -11.21 -2.14 10.43
N ASN A 77 -12.47 -1.71 10.48
CA ASN A 77 -13.45 -2.27 11.41
C ASN A 77 -13.74 -3.76 11.14
N GLU A 78 -13.90 -4.15 9.87
CA GLU A 78 -14.09 -5.57 9.48
C GLU A 78 -12.91 -6.44 9.95
N PHE A 79 -11.68 -5.95 9.81
CA PHE A 79 -10.48 -6.67 10.27
C PHE A 79 -10.36 -6.70 11.80
N GLU A 80 -10.79 -5.66 12.51
CA GLU A 80 -10.84 -5.65 13.97
C GLU A 80 -11.87 -6.65 14.53
N ASP A 81 -13.04 -6.75 13.91
CA ASP A 81 -14.12 -7.64 14.32
C ASP A 81 -13.76 -9.13 14.20
N VAL A 82 -12.88 -9.48 13.25
CA VAL A 82 -12.37 -10.85 13.06
C VAL A 82 -11.50 -11.32 14.23
N GLY A 83 -10.94 -10.39 15.02
CA GLY A 83 -10.13 -10.74 16.20
C GLY A 83 -8.75 -11.31 15.86
N GLN A 84 -8.20 -10.96 14.69
CA GLN A 84 -6.84 -11.36 14.30
C GLN A 84 -5.75 -10.80 15.23
N SER A 85 -4.60 -11.46 15.25
CA SER A 85 -3.43 -11.04 16.04
C SER A 85 -2.44 -10.16 15.27
N ALA A 86 -2.54 -10.13 13.95
CA ALA A 86 -1.90 -9.11 13.12
C ALA A 86 -2.64 -7.77 13.19
N PHE A 87 -1.92 -6.66 12.98
CA PHE A 87 -2.52 -5.34 12.86
C PHE A 87 -2.83 -5.01 11.40
N TRP A 88 -3.83 -4.15 11.19
CA TRP A 88 -4.22 -3.67 9.87
C TRP A 88 -3.49 -2.36 9.55
N THR A 89 -3.16 -2.18 8.28
CA THR A 89 -2.51 -0.98 7.75
C THR A 89 -3.24 -0.58 6.47
N ALA A 90 -3.45 0.71 6.27
CA ALA A 90 -3.83 1.16 4.94
C ALA A 90 -2.57 1.44 4.13
N GLU A 91 -2.75 1.34 2.83
CA GLU A 91 -1.74 1.58 1.83
C GLU A 91 -2.43 2.25 0.64
N PRO A 92 -1.72 2.93 -0.26
CA PRO A 92 -2.32 3.42 -1.49
C PRO A 92 -3.06 2.30 -2.22
N TYR A 93 -4.22 2.63 -2.78
CA TYR A 93 -5.16 1.64 -3.33
C TYR A 93 -4.45 0.57 -4.18
N THR A 94 -4.42 -0.65 -3.68
CA THR A 94 -3.60 -1.76 -4.22
C THR A 94 -4.11 -2.37 -5.50
N GLY A 95 -5.29 -1.97 -5.98
CA GLY A 95 -5.76 -2.39 -7.29
C GLY A 95 -4.85 -1.88 -8.41
N VAL A 96 -4.23 -0.70 -8.25
CA VAL A 96 -3.39 -0.08 -9.27
C VAL A 96 -2.02 -0.76 -9.29
N PRO A 97 -1.51 -1.15 -10.49
CA PRO A 97 -0.12 -1.60 -10.67
C PRO A 97 0.81 -0.38 -10.61
N TRP A 98 1.00 0.16 -9.40
CA TRP A 98 1.68 1.43 -9.18
C TRP A 98 3.10 1.45 -9.73
N THR A 99 3.85 0.38 -9.53
CA THR A 99 5.24 0.27 -10.00
C THR A 99 5.30 0.35 -11.52
N GLU A 100 4.51 -0.44 -12.23
CA GLU A 100 4.45 -0.46 -13.68
C GLU A 100 3.97 0.88 -14.23
N ALA A 101 2.96 1.49 -13.62
CA ALA A 101 2.44 2.79 -14.01
C ALA A 101 3.47 3.93 -13.83
N ILE A 102 4.22 3.91 -12.72
CA ILE A 102 5.34 4.84 -12.46
C ILE A 102 6.46 4.65 -13.50
N LEU A 103 6.70 3.41 -13.92
CA LEU A 103 7.67 3.10 -14.97
C LEU A 103 7.17 3.38 -16.40
N GLY A 104 5.95 3.90 -16.56
CA GLY A 104 5.41 4.38 -17.84
C GLY A 104 4.42 3.45 -18.53
N CYS A 105 4.09 2.28 -17.95
CA CYS A 105 3.09 1.38 -18.53
C CYS A 105 1.69 2.01 -18.52
N GLU A 106 0.92 1.75 -19.58
CA GLU A 106 -0.50 2.13 -19.60
C GLU A 106 -1.29 1.20 -18.68
N VAL A 107 -2.19 1.77 -17.86
CA VAL A 107 -3.02 0.98 -16.94
C VAL A 107 -4.43 0.83 -17.52
N HIS A 108 -4.90 -0.40 -17.62
CA HIS A 108 -6.19 -0.75 -18.16
C HIS A 108 -7.03 -1.49 -17.11
N ALA A 109 -8.32 -1.18 -17.05
CA ALA A 109 -9.24 -1.88 -16.19
C ALA A 109 -9.72 -3.18 -16.82
N GLY A 110 -9.74 -4.23 -16.01
CA GLY A 110 -10.55 -5.42 -16.19
C GLY A 110 -11.79 -5.39 -15.30
N GLY A 111 -12.64 -6.41 -15.41
CA GLY A 111 -13.83 -6.53 -14.54
C GLY A 111 -13.51 -6.92 -13.09
N ALA A 112 -12.24 -7.21 -12.77
CA ALA A 112 -11.81 -7.72 -11.48
C ALA A 112 -10.56 -7.03 -10.92
N GLY A 113 -9.96 -6.11 -11.65
CA GLY A 113 -8.72 -5.44 -11.27
C GLY A 113 -8.19 -4.59 -12.40
N PHE A 114 -6.98 -4.07 -12.23
CA PHE A 114 -6.27 -3.34 -13.28
C PHE A 114 -5.06 -4.13 -13.74
N THR A 115 -4.70 -4.00 -15.00
CA THR A 115 -3.52 -4.58 -15.62
C THR A 115 -2.68 -3.47 -16.24
N ALA A 116 -1.37 -3.65 -16.23
CA ALA A 116 -0.45 -2.77 -16.94
C ALA A 116 -0.11 -3.39 -18.29
N GLU A 117 -0.14 -2.59 -19.35
CA GLU A 117 0.35 -2.98 -20.67
C GLU A 117 1.84 -2.64 -20.78
N PRO A 118 2.70 -3.59 -21.23
CA PRO A 118 4.11 -3.32 -21.38
C PRO A 118 4.34 -2.23 -22.43
N TRP A 119 5.21 -1.27 -22.12
CA TRP A 119 5.66 -0.27 -23.10
C TRP A 119 6.98 -0.64 -23.77
N MET A 120 7.78 -1.48 -23.10
CA MET A 120 9.06 -1.98 -23.59
C MET A 120 8.83 -3.20 -24.49
N GLU A 121 9.37 -3.18 -25.71
CA GLU A 121 9.26 -4.28 -26.67
C GLU A 121 10.44 -5.25 -26.59
N SER A 122 11.60 -4.77 -26.10
CA SER A 122 12.82 -5.58 -25.95
C SER A 122 13.72 -5.06 -24.84
N LEU A 123 14.63 -5.91 -24.35
CA LEU A 123 15.59 -5.54 -23.31
C LEU A 123 16.60 -4.46 -23.75
N ASP A 124 16.75 -4.21 -25.05
CA ASP A 124 17.64 -3.17 -25.58
C ASP A 124 17.18 -1.76 -25.15
N GLN A 125 15.92 -1.61 -24.73
CA GLN A 125 15.34 -0.37 -24.23
C GLN A 125 15.47 -0.22 -22.71
N ILE A 126 16.20 -1.10 -22.01
CA ILE A 126 16.34 -1.02 -20.55
C ILE A 126 16.98 0.31 -20.10
N ASP A 127 17.82 0.91 -20.94
CA ASP A 127 18.42 2.22 -20.69
C ASP A 127 17.42 3.38 -20.85
N GLU A 128 16.22 3.15 -21.35
CA GLU A 128 15.14 4.15 -21.34
C GLU A 128 14.37 4.11 -20.01
N LEU A 129 14.47 3.02 -19.23
CA LEU A 129 13.81 2.88 -17.94
C LEU A 129 14.43 3.83 -16.92
N ARG A 130 13.71 4.88 -16.53
CA ARG A 130 14.17 5.86 -15.54
C ARG A 130 13.04 6.14 -14.56
N PHE A 131 13.41 6.29 -13.29
CA PHE A 131 12.48 6.83 -12.31
C PHE A 131 12.40 8.34 -12.49
N ASP A 132 11.18 8.83 -12.74
CA ASP A 132 10.89 10.25 -12.83
C ASP A 132 10.06 10.68 -11.62
N PRO A 133 10.61 11.47 -10.67
CA PRO A 133 9.86 11.96 -9.52
C PRO A 133 8.72 12.91 -9.90
N ASP A 134 8.76 13.50 -11.10
CA ASP A 134 7.73 14.38 -11.62
C ASP A 134 6.58 13.64 -12.32
N ASN A 135 6.70 12.31 -12.49
CA ASN A 135 5.68 11.45 -13.07
C ASN A 135 4.34 11.60 -12.31
N ARG A 136 3.25 11.70 -13.07
CA ARG A 136 1.89 11.89 -12.51
C ARG A 136 1.50 10.76 -11.55
N TRP A 137 1.90 9.52 -11.83
CA TRP A 137 1.63 8.37 -10.98
C TRP A 137 2.41 8.45 -9.67
N VAL A 138 3.65 8.93 -9.68
CA VAL A 138 4.44 9.19 -8.46
C VAL A 138 3.74 10.24 -7.60
N LYS A 139 3.34 11.36 -8.20
CA LYS A 139 2.62 12.43 -7.49
C LYS A 139 1.30 11.95 -6.89
N LYS A 140 0.51 11.18 -7.65
CA LYS A 140 -0.76 10.59 -7.18
C LYS A 140 -0.56 9.54 -6.08
N TYR A 141 0.51 8.74 -6.14
CA TYR A 141 0.89 7.79 -5.09
C TYR A 141 1.19 8.52 -3.77
N TRP A 142 1.93 9.63 -3.82
CA TRP A 142 2.24 10.42 -2.62
C TRP A 142 1.06 11.20 -2.08
N GLU A 143 0.20 11.72 -2.95
CA GLU A 143 -1.09 12.33 -2.56
C GLU A 143 -1.90 11.34 -1.70
N ARG A 144 -1.98 10.08 -2.12
CA ARG A 144 -2.62 8.99 -1.35
C ARG A 144 -1.97 8.75 0.00
N GLN A 145 -0.66 8.60 0.03
CA GLN A 145 0.08 8.32 1.28
C GLN A 145 -0.19 9.41 2.33
N ASN A 146 -0.21 10.68 1.92
CA ASN A 146 -0.44 11.80 2.83
C ASN A 146 -1.86 11.82 3.40
N THR A 147 -2.89 11.56 2.59
CA THR A 147 -4.28 11.53 3.05
C THR A 147 -4.53 10.37 4.00
N VAL A 148 -3.98 9.19 3.68
CA VAL A 148 -4.15 7.96 4.47
C VAL A 148 -3.47 8.07 5.84
N THR A 149 -2.25 8.62 5.89
CA THR A 149 -1.50 8.82 7.15
C THR A 149 -2.12 9.88 8.07
N SER A 150 -2.94 10.78 7.53
CA SER A 150 -3.65 11.80 8.31
C SER A 150 -4.89 11.24 9.03
N SER A 151 -5.31 10.01 8.75
CA SER A 151 -6.40 9.32 9.45
C SER A 151 -5.88 8.65 10.73
N SER A 152 -6.55 8.91 11.86
CA SER A 152 -6.09 8.64 13.23
C SER A 152 -5.90 7.15 13.59
N HIS A 153 -6.25 6.23 12.71
CA HIS A 153 -6.27 4.78 12.96
C HIS A 153 -5.37 4.01 12.00
N VAL A 154 -4.57 4.71 11.20
CA VAL A 154 -4.04 4.18 9.95
C VAL A 154 -2.53 4.35 9.88
N PHE A 155 -1.82 3.22 9.77
CA PHE A 155 -0.38 3.19 9.57
C PHE A 155 -0.09 2.95 8.09
N ALA A 156 0.73 3.83 7.50
CA ALA A 156 1.16 3.71 6.11
C ALA A 156 2.30 2.68 5.94
N LEU A 157 2.26 1.94 4.83
CA LEU A 157 3.30 1.02 4.37
C LEU A 157 4.24 1.69 3.33
N PRO A 158 5.45 1.11 3.09
CA PRO A 158 6.54 1.75 2.34
C PRO A 158 6.26 1.75 0.79
N PRO A 159 7.20 2.08 -0.13
CA PRO A 159 6.89 2.41 -1.53
C PRO A 159 6.25 1.22 -2.28
N PRO A 160 5.64 1.44 -3.47
CA PRO A 160 4.57 0.58 -3.97
C PRO A 160 4.98 -0.89 -4.02
N PRO A 161 4.11 -1.81 -3.55
CA PRO A 161 4.40 -3.22 -3.66
C PRO A 161 4.53 -3.58 -5.15
N VAL A 162 5.62 -4.27 -5.51
CA VAL A 162 5.70 -4.98 -6.78
C VAL A 162 4.56 -5.99 -6.78
N HIS A 163 3.78 -6.07 -7.88
CA HIS A 163 2.65 -7.00 -7.96
C HIS A 163 3.12 -8.43 -7.63
N GLY A 164 2.61 -9.02 -6.54
CA GLY A 164 3.03 -10.33 -6.04
C GLY A 164 4.10 -10.34 -4.93
N SER A 165 4.52 -9.18 -4.40
CA SER A 165 5.46 -9.08 -3.28
C SER A 165 4.74 -8.77 -1.95
N VAL A 166 5.16 -9.43 -0.86
CA VAL A 166 4.76 -9.09 0.51
C VAL A 166 5.75 -8.02 1.02
N ALA A 167 5.25 -6.90 1.54
CA ALA A 167 6.08 -5.79 2.01
C ALA A 167 7.20 -6.25 2.97
N ASN A 168 8.39 -5.65 2.84
CA ASN A 168 9.51 -5.91 3.73
C ASN A 168 9.16 -5.46 5.17
N PRO A 169 9.14 -6.37 6.16
CA PRO A 169 8.68 -6.07 7.51
C PRO A 169 9.55 -5.05 8.24
N GLU A 170 10.87 -5.02 7.99
CA GLU A 170 11.76 -4.07 8.69
C GLU A 170 11.47 -2.61 8.31
N LEU A 171 11.10 -2.36 7.05
CA LEU A 171 10.78 -1.03 6.54
C LEU A 171 9.37 -0.54 6.94
N SER A 172 8.46 -1.47 7.23
CA SER A 172 7.13 -1.15 7.77
C SER A 172 7.18 -0.61 9.21
N LEU A 173 8.20 -1.01 9.97
CA LEU A 173 8.29 -0.74 11.41
C LEU A 173 8.84 0.65 11.73
N ASP A 174 9.69 1.21 10.87
CA ASP A 174 10.27 2.56 11.04
C ASP A 174 9.28 3.68 10.66
N LEU A 175 8.34 3.42 9.73
CA LEU A 175 7.29 4.36 9.36
C LEU A 175 6.25 4.54 10.48
N VAL A 176 5.91 3.45 11.16
CA VAL A 176 5.02 3.43 12.34
C VAL A 176 5.60 4.25 13.51
N ALA A 177 6.92 4.49 13.52
CA ALA A 177 7.63 5.22 14.57
C ALA A 177 7.84 6.73 14.28
N GLY A 178 7.31 7.26 13.17
CA GLY A 178 7.29 8.71 12.89
C GLY A 178 8.63 9.33 12.45
N LEU A 179 9.54 8.56 11.83
CA LEU A 179 10.78 9.10 11.25
C LEU A 179 10.59 9.52 9.77
N PRO A 180 11.26 10.59 9.30
CA PRO A 180 11.12 11.11 7.93
C PRO A 180 11.80 10.17 6.93
N ALA A 181 11.08 9.12 6.50
CA ALA A 181 11.67 7.96 5.82
C ALA A 181 11.46 7.89 4.29
N GLY A 182 10.71 8.82 3.68
CA GLY A 182 10.31 8.71 2.27
C GLY A 182 11.46 8.63 1.26
N ILE A 183 12.56 9.36 1.48
CA ILE A 183 13.71 9.43 0.56
C ILE A 183 14.69 8.28 0.77
N GLN A 184 14.90 7.83 2.02
CA GLN A 184 15.81 6.72 2.31
C GLN A 184 15.29 5.37 1.81
N GLN A 185 13.96 5.17 1.80
CA GLN A 185 13.35 3.91 1.37
C GLN A 185 13.48 3.61 -0.12
N PHE A 186 13.47 4.64 -0.97
CA PHE A 186 13.66 4.47 -2.41
C PHE A 186 15.07 3.97 -2.74
N ASN A 187 16.09 4.58 -2.12
CA ASN A 187 17.50 4.19 -2.28
C ASN A 187 17.81 2.78 -1.76
N CYS A 188 17.06 2.27 -0.77
CA CYS A 188 17.22 0.91 -0.28
C CYS A 188 16.66 -0.17 -1.23
N LEU A 189 15.58 0.14 -1.95
CA LEU A 189 14.95 -0.80 -2.88
C LEU A 189 15.56 -0.77 -4.28
N PHE A 190 16.14 0.37 -4.68
CA PHE A 190 16.82 0.56 -5.94
C PHE A 190 18.19 1.21 -5.72
N PRO A 191 19.19 0.49 -5.20
CA PRO A 191 20.49 1.05 -4.81
C PRO A 191 21.33 1.62 -5.98
N GLY A 192 20.82 1.57 -7.22
CA GLY A 192 21.41 2.19 -8.41
C GLY A 192 20.62 3.36 -9.01
N LEU A 193 19.46 3.73 -8.45
CA LEU A 193 18.65 4.87 -8.87
C LEU A 193 18.77 5.98 -7.81
N SER A 194 19.95 6.61 -7.72
CA SER A 194 20.09 7.84 -6.94
C SER A 194 19.29 8.97 -7.60
N LEU A 195 18.50 9.67 -6.80
CA LEU A 195 17.99 11.00 -7.16
C LEU A 195 19.16 11.99 -7.03
N GLU A 196 19.68 12.47 -8.16
CA GLU A 196 20.46 13.72 -8.20
C GLU A 196 19.52 14.93 -8.23
#